data_AF-A0A673AA13-F1
#
_entry.id   AF-A0A673AA13-F1
#
_cell.length_a   1.000
_cell.length_b   1.000
_cell.length_c   1.000
_cell.angle_alpha   90.00
_cell.angle_beta   90.00
_cell.angle_gamma   90.00
#
_symmetry.space_group_name_H-M   'P 1'
#
loop_
_entity.id
_entity.type
_entity.pdbx_description
1 polymer ?
#
loop_
_entity_poly.entity_id
_entity_poly.type
_entity_poly.pdbx_seq_one_letter_code
_entity_poly.pdbx_strand_id
1 'polypeptide(L)' 'GAPSTWKMMCLAQNGTCEHVCINTQGSFQCSCRPGYQLHIDGHTCVGLSLNRQPHLQQYNVQLLLFNTL' A
#
# COMPACT_ATOMS: atom_id res chain seq x y z
N GLY A 1 23.30 -17.81 2.47
CA GLY A 1 23.42 -16.58 1.66
C GLY A 1 22.22 -16.51 0.74
N ALA A 2 21.53 -15.36 0.68
CA ALA A 2 20.41 -15.18 -0.24
C ALA A 2 20.93 -15.02 -1.69
N PRO A 3 20.27 -15.60 -2.70
CA PRO A 3 20.75 -15.55 -4.08
C PRO A 3 20.69 -14.13 -4.62
N SER A 4 21.77 -13.74 -5.30
CA SER A 4 22.16 -12.42 -5.79
C SER A 4 21.33 -11.87 -6.97
N THR A 5 20.00 -12.04 -6.98
CA THR A 5 19.15 -11.61 -8.12
C THR A 5 17.84 -10.88 -7.76
N TRP A 6 17.54 -10.56 -6.49
CA TRP A 6 16.22 -10.01 -6.12
C TRP A 6 16.27 -8.78 -5.19
N LYS A 7 17.33 -7.96 -5.25
CA LYS A 7 17.55 -6.91 -4.25
C LYS A 7 18.22 -5.65 -4.81
N MET A 8 17.57 -4.97 -5.75
CA MET A 8 17.99 -3.60 -6.10
C MET A 8 16.86 -2.63 -6.46
N MET A 9 15.70 -3.11 -6.93
CA MET A 9 14.68 -2.21 -7.44
C MET A 9 14.04 -1.33 -6.35
N CYS A 10 13.46 -1.87 -5.27
CA CYS A 10 12.93 -1.00 -4.20
C CYS A 10 14.01 -0.29 -3.38
N LEU A 11 15.24 -0.83 -3.32
CA LEU A 11 16.34 -0.18 -2.61
C LEU A 11 16.88 1.05 -3.37
N ALA A 12 16.72 1.08 -4.69
CA ALA A 12 17.06 2.21 -5.52
C ALA A 12 15.87 3.18 -5.59
N GLN A 13 15.93 4.28 -4.84
CA GLN A 13 14.93 5.37 -4.92
C GLN A 13 13.48 4.89 -4.80
N ASN A 14 13.22 3.90 -3.92
CA ASN A 14 11.89 3.31 -3.74
C ASN A 14 11.32 2.69 -5.03
N GLY A 15 12.14 2.18 -5.95
CA GLY A 15 11.70 1.70 -7.25
C GLY A 15 10.97 2.77 -8.07
N THR A 16 11.31 4.04 -7.83
CA THR A 16 10.61 5.22 -8.37
C THR A 16 9.10 5.20 -8.11
N CYS A 17 8.63 4.46 -7.09
CA CYS A 17 7.24 4.45 -6.65
C CYS A 17 6.94 5.69 -5.82
N GLU A 18 5.78 6.31 -6.05
CA GLU A 18 5.35 7.47 -5.27
C GLU A 18 5.06 7.13 -3.80
N HIS A 19 4.45 5.98 -3.54
CA HIS A 19 4.08 5.55 -2.20
C HIS A 19 4.85 4.32 -1.72
N VAL A 20 4.38 3.12 -2.09
CA VAL A 20 4.90 1.86 -1.55
C VAL A 20 5.56 1.08 -2.66
N CYS A 21 6.80 0.64 -2.46
CA CYS A 21 7.48 -0.32 -3.34
C CYS A 21 7.49 -1.71 -2.71
N ILE A 22 7.07 -2.70 -3.47
CA ILE A 22 7.00 -4.10 -3.05
C ILE A 22 7.91 -4.91 -3.97
N ASN A 23 8.98 -5.49 -3.41
CA ASN A 23 9.80 -6.43 -4.18
C ASN A 23 8.98 -7.70 -4.45
N THR A 24 8.97 -8.16 -5.69
CA THR A 24 8.33 -9.43 -6.08
C THR A 24 9.40 -10.44 -6.45
N GLN A 25 9.00 -11.69 -6.67
CA GLN A 25 9.86 -12.65 -7.34
C GLN A 25 10.02 -12.23 -8.81
N GLY A 26 10.92 -11.28 -9.07
CA GLY A 26 11.60 -11.08 -10.38
C GLY A 26 11.84 -9.63 -10.69
N SER A 27 11.23 -8.79 -9.87
CA SER A 27 10.93 -7.43 -10.18
C SER A 27 10.53 -6.73 -8.88
N PHE A 28 9.83 -5.62 -9.05
CA PHE A 28 9.11 -4.90 -8.03
C PHE A 28 7.77 -4.45 -8.61
N GLN A 29 6.87 -4.04 -7.73
CA GLN A 29 5.63 -3.38 -8.10
C GLN A 29 5.38 -2.22 -7.15
N CYS A 30 4.81 -1.14 -7.66
CA CYS A 30 4.36 -0.03 -6.84
C CYS A 30 2.93 -0.26 -6.36
N SER A 31 2.63 0.25 -5.17
CA SER A 31 1.30 0.24 -4.57
C SER A 31 1.02 1.57 -3.89
N CYS A 32 -0.25 1.93 -3.79
CA CYS A 32 -0.71 3.21 -3.26
C CYS A 32 -1.34 3.06 -1.88
N ARG A 33 -1.18 4.08 -1.04
CA ARG A 33 -1.86 4.16 0.26
C ARG A 33 -3.38 4.24 0.07
N PRO A 34 -4.18 3.86 1.09
CA PRO A 34 -5.63 4.03 1.04
C PRO A 34 -6.05 5.44 0.61
N GLY A 35 -7.06 5.54 -0.26
CA GLY A 35 -7.50 6.81 -0.85
C GLY A 35 -6.76 7.22 -2.12
N TYR A 36 -5.84 6.39 -2.63
CA TYR A 36 -5.12 6.62 -3.88
C TYR A 36 -5.18 5.38 -4.77
N GLN A 37 -5.11 5.58 -6.08
CA GLN A 37 -5.04 4.52 -7.08
C GLN A 37 -3.75 4.63 -7.89
N LEU A 38 -3.17 3.48 -8.25
CA LEU A 38 -1.96 3.45 -9.07
C LEU A 38 -2.32 3.91 -10.49
N HIS A 39 -1.57 4.89 -10.98
CA HIS A 39 -1.67 5.40 -12.34
C HIS A 39 -1.14 4.36 -13.34
N ILE A 40 -1.49 4.54 -14.63
CA ILE A 40 -1.11 3.59 -15.69
C ILE A 40 0.40 3.55 -15.97
N ASP A 41 1.14 4.58 -15.54
CA ASP A 41 2.61 4.53 -15.56
C ASP A 41 3.19 3.49 -14.59
N GLY A 42 2.39 2.96 -13.66
CA GLY A 42 2.81 1.96 -12.70
C GLY A 42 3.65 2.49 -11.54
N HIS A 43 3.79 3.81 -11.40
CA HIS A 43 4.65 4.47 -10.41
C HIS A 43 3.94 5.55 -9.60
N THR A 44 3.06 6.32 -10.23
CA THR A 44 2.37 7.47 -9.64
C THR A 44 1.06 7.03 -8.98
N CYS A 45 0.68 7.70 -7.91
CA CYS A 45 -0.54 7.47 -7.15
C CYS A 45 -1.48 8.66 -7.30
N VAL A 46 -2.55 8.47 -8.07
CA VAL A 46 -3.57 9.50 -8.23
C VAL A 46 -4.55 9.46 -7.06
N GLY A 47 -4.79 10.61 -6.43
CA GLY A 47 -5.76 10.75 -5.36
C GLY A 47 -7.15 10.40 -5.86
N LEU A 48 -7.79 9.42 -5.23
CA LEU A 48 -9.20 9.18 -5.46
C LEU A 48 -9.94 10.28 -4.71
N SER A 49 -10.77 11.08 -5.40
CA SER A 49 -11.69 12.03 -4.74
C SER A 49 -12.83 11.30 -4.00
N LEU A 50 -12.51 10.20 -3.31
CA LEU A 50 -13.35 9.59 -2.31
C LEU A 50 -13.31 10.53 -1.10
N ASN A 51 -14.35 11.34 -0.98
CA ASN A 51 -14.64 12.20 0.16
C ASN A 51 -14.04 11.64 1.45
N ARG A 52 -13.12 12.42 2.07
CA ARG A 52 -12.38 12.12 3.31
C ARG A 52 -13.13 11.17 4.24
N GLN A 53 -12.91 9.86 4.11
CA GLN A 53 -13.21 8.93 5.19
C GLN A 53 -11.99 8.96 6.11
N PRO A 54 -12.07 9.54 7.32
CA PRO A 54 -11.01 9.42 8.29
C PRO A 54 -11.01 7.94 8.71
N HIS A 55 -9.99 7.21 8.29
CA HIS A 55 -9.55 5.96 8.92
C HIS A 55 -10.70 5.11 9.48
N LEU A 56 -11.47 4.43 8.63
CA LEU A 56 -12.23 3.27 9.10
C LEU A 56 -11.19 2.26 9.59
N GLN A 57 -10.97 2.31 10.91
CA GLN A 57 -10.31 1.29 11.69
C GLN A 57 -10.87 -0.06 11.21
N GLN A 58 -10.06 -0.82 10.47
CA GLN A 58 -10.43 -2.14 9.94
C GLN A 58 -10.58 -3.21 11.05
N TYR A 59 -10.92 -2.82 12.27
CA TYR A 59 -11.23 -3.74 13.37
C TYR A 59 -12.38 -3.18 14.21
N ASN A 60 -13.60 -3.30 13.70
CA ASN A 60 -14.80 -2.93 14.46
C ASN A 60 -15.59 -4.19 14.82
N VAL A 61 -15.12 -4.95 15.82
CA VAL A 61 -15.92 -6.02 16.48
C VAL A 61 -15.52 -6.22 17.95
N GLN A 62 -15.57 -5.21 18.81
CA GLN A 62 -15.61 -5.47 20.27
C GLN A 62 -16.36 -4.46 21.15
N LEU A 63 -17.21 -3.60 20.58
CA LEU A 63 -17.98 -2.62 21.37
C LEU A 63 -19.50 -2.81 21.36
N LEU A 64 -20.02 -3.87 20.73
CA LEU A 64 -21.47 -4.16 20.72
C LEU A 64 -21.91 -5.29 21.66
N LEU A 65 -21.02 -5.84 22.50
CA LEU A 65 -21.40 -6.88 23.48
C LEU A 65 -21.42 -6.43 24.96
N PHE A 66 -21.23 -5.14 25.26
CA PHE A 66 -21.25 -4.63 26.66
C PHE A 66 -22.44 -3.71 27.00
N ASN A 67 -23.51 -3.67 26.19
CA ASN A 67 -24.70 -2.86 26.51
C ASN A 67 -26.03 -3.63 26.49
N THR A 68 -25.98 -4.96 26.62
CA THR A 68 -27.18 -5.74 26.96
C THR A 68 -26.82 -6.85 27.93
N LEU A 69 -26.63 -6.47 29.21
CA LEU A 69 -27.15 -7.10 30.44
C LEU A 69 -26.51 -6.42 31.65
#